data_AF-A0AAV4PPH7-F1
#
_entry.id   AF-A0AAV4PPH7-F1
#
_cell.length_a   1.000
_cell.length_b   1.000
_cell.length_c   1.000
_cell.angle_alpha   90.00
_cell.angle_beta   90.00
_cell.angle_gamma   90.00
#
_symmetry.space_group_name_H-M   'P 1'
#
loop_
_entity.id
_entity.type
_entity.pdbx_description
1 polymer ?
#
loop_
_entity_poly.entity_id
_entity_poly.type
_entity_poly.pdbx_seq_one_letter_code
_entity_poly.pdbx_strand_id
1 'polypeptide(L)' 'MESIGKDCKELKQLYEACFNSWYSDKFLRNESGDISECDPLFQEYQKCLKSAMKKNNVPLWELNGGMLRNPEKKQSDSPA' A
#
# COMPACT_ATOMS: atom_id res chain seq x y z
N MET A 1 2.48 -14.31 -3.31
CA MET A 1 2.75 -13.67 -2.02
C MET A 1 1.50 -13.79 -1.15
N GLU A 2 1.63 -13.99 0.16
CA GLU A 2 0.47 -14.06 1.06
C GLU A 2 -0.03 -12.65 1.44
N SER A 3 -1.29 -12.55 1.86
CA SER A 3 -1.90 -11.31 2.35
C SER A 3 -2.32 -11.47 3.82
N ILE A 4 -2.44 -10.36 4.56
CA ILE A 4 -2.88 -10.32 5.97
C ILE A 4 -4.26 -11.00 6.12
N GLY A 5 -5.13 -10.85 5.12
CA GLY A 5 -6.36 -11.62 4.99
C GLY A 5 -6.23 -12.64 3.86
N LYS A 6 -6.51 -13.92 4.14
CA LYS A 6 -6.54 -14.98 3.10
C LYS A 6 -7.49 -14.61 1.96
N ASP A 7 -8.63 -13.99 2.31
CA ASP A 7 -9.66 -13.53 1.37
C ASP A 7 -9.16 -12.39 0.46
N CYS A 8 -8.09 -11.70 0.85
CA CYS A 8 -7.53 -10.57 0.09
C CYS A 8 -6.39 -10.99 -0.86
N LYS A 9 -6.04 -12.29 -0.91
CA LYS A 9 -4.89 -12.79 -1.67
C LYS A 9 -5.03 -12.57 -3.17
N GLU A 10 -6.21 -12.87 -3.73
CA GLU A 10 -6.47 -12.69 -5.16
C GLU A 10 -6.47 -11.20 -5.55
N LEU A 11 -7.15 -10.36 -4.78
CA LEU A 11 -7.15 -8.90 -4.97
C LEU A 11 -5.73 -8.32 -4.90
N LYS A 12 -4.89 -8.81 -3.97
CA LYS A 12 -3.47 -8.44 -3.88
C LYS A 12 -2.72 -8.80 -5.16
N GLN A 13 -2.90 -10.02 -5.68
CA GLN A 13 -2.21 -10.48 -6.88
C GLN A 13 -2.58 -9.64 -8.12
N LEU A 14 -3.87 -9.31 -8.27
CA LEU A 14 -4.34 -8.46 -9.37
C LEU A 14 -3.74 -7.05 -9.29
N TYR A 15 -3.78 -6.44 -8.11
CA TYR A 15 -3.20 -5.12 -7.89
C TYR A 15 -1.68 -5.13 -8.10
N GLU A 16 -0.96 -6.13 -7.57
CA GLU A 16 0.50 -6.26 -7.75
C GLU A 16 0.90 -6.45 -9.22
N ALA A 17 0.14 -7.24 -9.98
CA ALA A 17 0.39 -7.43 -11.40
C ALA A 17 0.23 -6.10 -12.18
N CYS A 18 -0.84 -5.35 -11.90
CA CYS A 18 -1.05 -4.03 -12.48
C CYS A 18 0.09 -3.07 -12.09
N PHE A 19 0.38 -2.96 -10.80
CA PHE A 19 1.43 -2.09 -10.27
C PHE A 19 2.79 -2.39 -10.88
N ASN A 20 3.18 -3.66 -11.01
CA ASN A 20 4.50 -4.03 -11.53
C ASN A 20 4.65 -3.71 -13.02
N SER A 21 3.57 -3.87 -13.80
CA SER A 21 3.55 -3.47 -15.22
C SER A 21 3.67 -1.96 -15.33
N TRP A 22 2.80 -1.22 -14.62
CA TRP A 22 2.86 0.24 -14.55
C TRP A 22 4.25 0.76 -14.12
N TYR A 23 4.81 0.16 -13.08
CA TYR A 23 6.10 0.56 -12.51
C TYR A 23 7.22 0.40 -13.54
N SER A 24 7.25 -0.74 -14.23
CA SER A 24 8.31 -1.08 -15.19
C SER A 24 8.16 -0.32 -16.51
N ASP A 25 6.92 -0.12 -16.97
CA ASP A 25 6.63 0.40 -18.30
C ASP A 25 6.39 1.92 -18.30
N LYS A 26 5.88 2.49 -17.21
CA LYS A 26 5.58 3.93 -17.12
C LYS A 26 6.55 4.64 -16.21
N PHE A 27 6.57 4.24 -14.94
CA PHE A 27 7.30 4.97 -13.90
C PHE A 27 8.80 4.98 -14.14
N LEU A 28 9.43 3.81 -14.35
CA LEU A 28 10.87 3.72 -14.59
C LEU A 28 11.33 4.32 -15.93
N ARG A 29 10.40 4.47 -16.89
CA ARG A 29 10.71 5.01 -18.23
C ARG A 29 10.50 6.53 -18.32
N ASN A 30 10.15 7.19 -17.22
CA ASN A 30 9.85 8.61 -17.18
C ASN A 30 8.71 9.01 -18.14
N GLU A 31 7.80 8.07 -18.44
CA GLU A 31 6.49 8.39 -19.00
C GLU A 31 5.63 9.03 -17.90
N SER A 32 4.54 9.71 -18.24
CA SER A 32 3.64 10.29 -17.24
C SER A 32 3.26 9.23 -16.20
N GLY A 33 3.81 9.36 -14.99
CA GLY A 33 3.69 8.39 -13.91
C GLY A 33 2.34 8.40 -13.22
N ASP A 34 1.26 8.54 -13.99
CA ASP A 34 -0.08 8.40 -13.45
C ASP A 34 -0.39 6.92 -13.23
N ILE A 35 -0.65 6.54 -11.99
CA ILE A 35 -0.97 5.17 -11.56
C ILE A 35 -2.47 4.88 -11.56
N SER A 36 -3.29 5.84 -12.00
CA SER A 36 -4.75 5.75 -11.95
C SER A 36 -5.34 4.50 -12.62
N GLU A 37 -4.61 3.88 -13.55
CA GLU A 37 -4.99 2.59 -14.16
C GLU A 37 -5.13 1.45 -13.14
N CYS A 38 -4.40 1.49 -12.02
CA CYS A 38 -4.48 0.49 -10.96
C CYS A 38 -5.40 0.90 -9.80
N ASP A 39 -5.98 2.11 -9.81
CA ASP A 39 -6.82 2.61 -8.71
C ASP A 39 -8.05 1.73 -8.43
N PRO A 40 -8.82 1.24 -9.43
CA PRO A 40 -9.97 0.38 -9.16
C PRO A 40 -9.59 -0.89 -8.40
N LEU A 41 -8.49 -1.54 -8.80
CA LEU A 41 -7.94 -2.72 -8.14
C LEU A 41 -7.47 -2.39 -6.72
N PHE A 42 -6.80 -1.24 -6.57
CA PHE A 42 -6.33 -0.80 -5.26
C PHE A 42 -7.48 -0.52 -4.30
N GLN A 43 -8.58 0.10 -4.75
CA GLN A 43 -9.73 0.40 -3.90
C GLN A 43 -10.39 -0.88 -3.37
N GLU A 44 -10.54 -1.90 -4.20
CA GLU A 44 -11.10 -3.19 -3.77
C GLU A 44 -10.16 -3.91 -2.79
N TYR A 45 -8.87 -3.95 -3.12
CA TYR A 45 -7.85 -4.52 -2.24
C TYR A 45 -7.78 -3.79 -0.89
N GLN A 46 -7.80 -2.45 -0.89
CA GLN A 46 -7.77 -1.62 0.31
C GLN A 46 -9.00 -1.84 1.20
N LYS A 47 -10.19 -1.98 0.61
CA LYS A 47 -11.42 -2.33 1.37
C LYS A 47 -11.28 -3.70 2.04
N CYS A 48 -10.70 -4.67 1.34
CA CYS A 48 -10.43 -6.00 1.90
C CYS A 48 -9.43 -5.91 3.06
N LEU A 49 -8.32 -5.18 2.89
CA LEU A 49 -7.32 -4.98 3.94
C LEU A 49 -7.90 -4.33 5.19
N LYS A 50 -8.68 -3.26 5.05
CA LYS A 50 -9.35 -2.60 6.20
C LYS A 50 -10.20 -3.58 6.99
N SER A 51 -10.87 -4.51 6.32
CA SER A 51 -11.68 -5.54 6.97
C SER A 51 -10.82 -6.62 7.63
N ALA A 52 -9.77 -7.08 6.96
CA ALA A 52 -8.84 -8.07 7.49
C ALA A 52 -8.07 -7.55 8.71
N MET A 53 -7.63 -6.29 8.70
CA MET A 53 -6.90 -5.68 9.81
C MET A 53 -7.76 -5.55 11.06
N LYS A 54 -9.03 -5.15 10.92
CA LYS A 54 -10.01 -5.16 12.02
C LYS A 54 -10.15 -6.56 12.63
N LYS A 55 -10.30 -7.58 11.80
CA LYS A 55 -10.42 -8.99 12.26
C LYS A 55 -9.18 -9.47 13.01
N ASN A 56 -8.01 -9.02 12.61
CA ASN A 56 -6.73 -9.41 13.20
C ASN A 56 -6.24 -8.48 14.32
N ASN A 57 -7.08 -7.54 14.80
CA ASN A 57 -6.71 -6.52 15.79
C ASN A 57 -5.47 -5.68 15.39
N VAL A 58 -5.24 -5.50 14.10
CA VAL A 58 -4.19 -4.62 13.58
C VAL A 58 -4.76 -3.21 13.45
N PRO A 59 -4.11 -2.20 14.03
CA PRO A 59 -4.64 -0.84 14.00
C PRO A 59 -4.64 -0.23 12.59
N LEU A 60 -5.70 0.53 12.26
CA LEU A 60 -5.91 1.08 10.92
C LEU A 60 -5.02 2.28 10.58
N TRP A 61 -4.40 2.94 11.57
CA TRP A 61 -3.47 4.05 11.28
C TRP A 61 -2.25 3.61 10.47
N GLU A 62 -1.93 2.32 10.48
CA GLU A 62 -0.95 1.68 9.59
C GLU A 62 -1.32 1.81 8.10
N LEU A 63 -2.61 1.92 7.75
CA LEU A 63 -3.07 2.13 6.37
C LEU A 63 -3.21 3.59 5.98
N ASN A 64 -3.48 4.48 6.95
CA ASN A 64 -3.90 5.84 6.68
C ASN A 64 -2.77 6.87 6.74
N GLY A 65 -1.60 6.55 7.30
CA GLY A 65 -0.62 7.61 7.59
C GLY A 65 0.77 7.19 8.02
N GLY A 66 1.25 6.01 7.63
CA GLY A 66 2.66 5.65 7.77
C GLY A 66 3.39 5.85 6.45
N MET A 67 3.80 7.08 6.13
CA MET A 67 5.02 7.24 5.32
C MET A 67 6.07 6.30 5.91
N LEU A 68 6.83 5.60 5.07
CA LEU A 68 8.00 4.81 5.43
C LEU A 68 8.92 5.62 6.35
N ARG A 69 8.66 5.62 7.66
CA ARG A 69 9.48 6.28 8.65
C ARG A 69 10.52 5.25 9.02
N ASN A 70 11.70 5.37 8.41
CA ASN A 70 12.88 4.70 8.91
C ASN A 70 12.99 4.98 10.43
N PRO A 71 13.11 3.95 11.28
CA PRO A 71 13.17 4.13 12.74
C PRO A 71 14.40 4.91 13.22
N GLU A 72 15.35 5.25 12.35
CA GLU A 72 16.63 5.89 12.73
C GLU A 72 16.67 7.42 12.73
N LYS A 73 15.53 8.12 12.55
CA LYS A 73 15.48 9.57 12.86
C LYS A 73 14.54 9.82 14.03
N LYS A 74 15.08 9.59 15.24
CA LYS A 74 14.70 10.35 16.43
C LYS A 74 15.07 11.80 16.16
N GLN A 75 14.12 12.59 15.69
CA GLN A 75 14.21 14.02 15.86
C GLN A 75 13.95 14.25 17.35
N SER A 76 15.04 14.46 18.08
CA SER A 76 15.01 14.92 19.46
C SER A 76 14.25 16.22 19.49
N ASP A 77 13.07 16.21 20.09
CA ASP A 77 12.42 17.45 20.47
C ASP A 77 13.18 18.12 21.61
N SER A 78 13.07 19.45 21.59
CA SER A 78 13.13 20.39 22.72
C SER A 78 14.43 21.17 22.91
N PRO A 79 14.38 22.36 23.54
CA PRO A 79 13.72 23.59 23.08
C PRO A 79 14.70 24.79 23.16
N ALA A 80 14.38 25.90 22.50
CA ALA A 80 14.86 27.24 22.85
C ALA A 80 13.86 28.30 22.39
#